data_AF-A0A957XP75-F1
#
_entry.id   AF-A0A957XP75-F1
#
_cell.length_a   1.000
_cell.length_b   1.000
_cell.length_c   1.000
_cell.angle_alpha   90.00
_cell.angle_beta   90.00
_cell.angle_gamma   90.00
#
_symmetry.space_group_name_H-M   'P 1'
#
loop_
_entity.id
_entity.type
_entity.pdbx_description
1 polymer ?
#
loop_
_entity_poly.entity_id
_entity_poly.type
_entity_poly.pdbx_seq_one_letter_code
_entity_poly.pdbx_strand_id
1 'polypeptide(L)'
;RWNQSDTSLTELANQGVYYELPVPLGSPLSQSPLGEPQPDGNRLLHEQRGPPRHIQELLDIETQAPAAWQADQQIVQTFTLVRDQPNLIFAAYRPAEIFIATERLSLDSGDGIRVPEGLKAGLTYSVVSYRPDFDADRLRHLPAGPYPPAIRERYLQLPDTISQRVRQLAQTLTEPHDNTFDKVDALTEYLLTEYPYNLFPPAHPPGAEVVDTFLFEDREGICEQYVTALVVMARSLGIPARLVSGYGA
;
A
#
# COMPACT_ATOMS: atom_id res chain seq x y z
N ARG A 1 15.90 -14.74 -6.36
CA ARG A 1 15.47 -16.15 -6.35
C ARG A 1 14.28 -16.26 -5.40
N TRP A 2 13.08 -15.93 -5.88
CA TRP A 2 11.82 -16.38 -5.28
C TRP A 2 11.30 -17.43 -6.27
N ASN A 3 11.41 -18.71 -5.90
CA ASN A 3 10.81 -19.81 -6.65
C ASN A 3 9.94 -20.58 -5.67
N GLN A 4 8.71 -20.13 -5.49
CA GLN A 4 7.69 -20.89 -4.77
C GLN A 4 6.93 -21.74 -5.78
N SER A 5 7.58 -22.84 -6.19
CA SER A 5 6.84 -24.03 -6.59
C SER A 5 6.56 -24.83 -5.32
N ASP A 6 5.48 -24.49 -4.61
CA ASP A 6 4.84 -25.53 -3.80
C ASP A 6 3.33 -25.35 -3.73
N THR A 7 2.68 -26.37 -4.25
CA THR A 7 1.27 -26.43 -4.59
C THR A 7 0.49 -26.87 -3.35
N SER A 8 0.15 -25.95 -2.45
CA SER A 8 -0.80 -26.23 -1.35
C SER A 8 -1.56 -25.02 -0.79
N LEU A 9 -1.51 -23.85 -1.44
CA LEU A 9 -2.14 -22.60 -0.98
C LEU A 9 -3.69 -22.55 -1.08
N THR A 10 -4.39 -23.68 -1.11
CA THR A 10 -5.85 -23.68 -1.34
C THR A 10 -6.71 -23.71 -0.06
N GLU A 11 -6.17 -23.83 1.15
CA GLU A 11 -7.06 -24.16 2.29
C GLU A 11 -6.90 -23.44 3.64
N LEU A 12 -6.10 -22.37 3.81
CA LEU A 12 -5.94 -21.72 5.13
C LEU A 12 -5.98 -20.18 5.17
N ALA A 13 -6.59 -19.51 4.19
CA ALA A 13 -6.72 -18.04 4.18
C ALA A 13 -7.92 -17.50 5.00
N ASN A 14 -8.14 -18.02 6.21
CA ASN A 14 -9.19 -17.58 7.13
C ASN A 14 -8.55 -17.20 8.48
N GLN A 15 -7.97 -15.99 8.54
CA GLN A 15 -7.76 -15.15 9.74
C GLN A 15 -6.79 -14.00 9.41
N GLY A 16 -7.26 -13.03 8.63
CA GLY A 16 -6.62 -11.70 8.58
C GLY A 16 -7.34 -10.79 9.56
N VAL A 17 -6.70 -10.49 10.69
CA VAL A 17 -7.20 -9.49 11.65
C VAL A 17 -6.78 -8.12 11.14
N TYR A 18 -7.76 -7.27 10.82
CA TYR A 18 -7.54 -5.91 10.32
C TYR A 18 -7.26 -4.97 11.50
N TYR A 19 -6.11 -4.27 11.48
CA TYR A 19 -5.88 -3.09 12.32
C TYR A 19 -5.62 -1.87 11.42
N GLU A 20 -6.63 -1.03 11.24
CA GLU A 20 -6.42 0.39 10.99
C GLU A 20 -6.44 1.09 12.36
N LEU A 21 -5.36 1.76 12.75
CA LEU A 21 -5.39 2.69 13.87
C LEU A 21 -6.20 3.93 13.44
N PRO A 22 -7.32 4.26 14.09
CA PRO A 22 -8.08 5.46 13.76
C PRO A 22 -7.58 6.64 14.59
N VAL A 23 -7.42 7.82 13.98
CA VAL A 23 -7.55 9.11 14.66
C VAL A 23 -8.02 10.20 13.68
N PRO A 24 -8.71 11.26 14.14
CA PRO A 24 -10.02 11.62 13.61
C PRO A 24 -10.05 12.99 12.88
N LEU A 25 -11.09 13.11 12.05
CA LEU A 25 -11.86 14.32 11.67
C LEU A 25 -11.12 15.62 11.33
N GLY A 26 -11.26 16.02 10.06
CA GLY A 26 -11.02 17.40 9.64
C GLY A 26 -11.08 17.64 8.14
N SER A 27 -12.12 17.18 7.44
CA SER A 27 -12.38 17.63 6.07
C SER A 27 -13.27 18.88 6.10
N PRO A 28 -12.90 20.00 5.46
CA PRO A 28 -13.88 20.89 4.90
C PRO A 28 -14.25 20.35 3.50
N LEU A 29 -15.25 19.45 3.46
CA LEU A 29 -15.94 19.17 2.20
C LEU A 29 -16.80 20.39 1.85
N SER A 30 -16.42 21.09 0.78
CA SER A 30 -17.29 22.03 0.10
C SER A 30 -18.50 21.25 -0.44
N GLN A 31 -19.69 21.60 0.05
CA GLN A 31 -20.94 21.00 -0.39
C GLN A 31 -21.31 21.51 -1.79
N SER A 32 -21.78 20.61 -2.65
CA SER A 32 -22.66 20.97 -3.77
C SER A 32 -23.74 19.89 -3.93
N PRO A 33 -24.97 20.26 -4.32
CA PRO A 33 -26.16 19.54 -3.92
C PRO A 33 -26.48 18.37 -4.84
N LEU A 34 -27.01 17.30 -4.25
CA LEU A 34 -27.63 16.15 -4.92
C LEU A 34 -28.90 16.60 -5.67
N GLY A 35 -28.93 16.40 -6.99
CA GLY A 35 -30.15 16.43 -7.79
C GLY A 35 -30.81 15.06 -7.84
N GLU A 36 -32.13 15.01 -7.64
CA GLU A 36 -32.95 13.78 -7.65
C GLU A 36 -33.04 13.11 -9.05
N PRO A 37 -33.28 11.77 -9.11
CA PRO A 37 -33.38 11.05 -10.38
C PRO A 37 -34.81 11.05 -10.93
N GLN A 38 -34.94 11.18 -12.26
CA GLN A 38 -36.18 10.89 -12.99
C GLN A 38 -36.15 9.46 -13.57
N PRO A 39 -37.28 8.73 -13.60
CA PRO A 39 -37.33 7.35 -14.08
C PRO A 39 -37.78 7.28 -15.54
N ASP A 40 -37.12 6.44 -16.33
CA ASP A 40 -37.67 5.73 -17.49
C ASP A 40 -36.67 4.60 -17.79
N GLY A 41 -37.04 3.33 -17.85
CA GLY A 41 -38.05 2.75 -18.73
C GLY A 41 -37.34 1.58 -19.42
N ASN A 42 -37.71 0.35 -19.05
CA ASN A 42 -37.06 -0.91 -19.46
C ASN A 42 -36.66 -0.93 -20.95
N ARG A 43 -35.36 -1.08 -21.23
CA ARG A 43 -34.83 -1.50 -22.52
C ARG A 43 -33.73 -2.53 -22.30
N LEU A 44 -33.91 -3.70 -22.92
CA LEU A 44 -33.02 -4.85 -22.87
C LEU A 44 -31.57 -4.43 -23.14
N LEU A 45 -30.71 -4.52 -22.13
CA LEU A 45 -29.28 -4.27 -22.27
C LEU A 45 -28.57 -5.60 -22.53
N HIS A 46 -28.12 -5.79 -23.77
CA HIS A 46 -26.83 -6.46 -23.97
C HIS A 46 -25.86 -5.84 -22.97
N GLU A 47 -25.14 -6.65 -22.17
CA GLU A 47 -24.05 -6.21 -21.30
C GLU A 47 -22.98 -5.48 -22.11
N GLN A 48 -23.24 -4.22 -22.44
CA GLN A 48 -22.21 -3.28 -22.82
C GLN A 48 -21.48 -2.96 -21.53
N ARG A 49 -20.42 -3.72 -21.27
CA ARG A 49 -19.34 -3.22 -20.42
C ARG A 49 -19.00 -1.84 -20.95
N GLY A 50 -19.30 -0.79 -20.18
CA GLY A 50 -19.09 0.59 -20.59
C GLY A 50 -17.65 0.78 -21.09
N PRO A 51 -17.40 1.80 -21.94
CA PRO A 51 -16.06 2.06 -22.45
C PRO A 51 -15.07 2.25 -21.28
N PRO A 52 -13.77 1.95 -21.47
CA PRO A 52 -12.74 2.31 -20.51
C PRO A 52 -12.89 3.76 -20.07
N ARG A 53 -12.71 4.00 -18.78
CA ARG A 53 -12.66 5.36 -18.26
C ARG A 53 -11.33 5.59 -17.59
N HIS A 54 -10.78 6.76 -17.84
CA HIS A 54 -9.53 7.19 -17.24
C HIS A 54 -9.79 7.44 -15.75
N ILE A 55 -8.90 7.02 -14.86
CA ILE A 55 -9.16 7.11 -13.41
C ILE A 55 -9.35 8.56 -12.97
N GLN A 56 -8.67 9.51 -13.62
CA GLN A 56 -8.87 10.95 -13.38
C GLN A 56 -10.29 11.42 -13.75
N GLU A 57 -10.94 10.84 -14.76
CA GLU A 57 -12.33 11.16 -15.12
C GLU A 57 -13.32 10.60 -14.09
N LEU A 58 -12.95 9.52 -13.40
CA LEU A 58 -13.78 8.90 -12.36
C LEU A 58 -13.53 9.48 -10.96
N LEU A 59 -12.40 10.15 -10.77
CA LEU A 59 -11.99 10.72 -9.48
C LEU A 59 -12.13 12.25 -9.43
N ASP A 60 -12.46 12.92 -10.54
CA ASP A 60 -12.50 14.39 -10.67
C ASP A 60 -11.16 15.06 -10.25
N ILE A 61 -10.02 14.43 -10.54
CA ILE A 61 -8.69 14.93 -10.15
C ILE A 61 -7.90 15.36 -11.39
N GLU A 62 -7.70 16.66 -11.56
CA GLU A 62 -6.68 17.23 -12.46
C GLU A 62 -5.30 17.10 -11.79
N THR A 63 -4.52 16.11 -12.18
CA THR A 63 -3.09 16.08 -11.86
C THR A 63 -2.29 15.73 -13.11
N GLN A 64 -1.68 16.75 -13.71
CA GLN A 64 -0.58 16.53 -14.65
C GLN A 64 0.54 15.83 -13.90
N ALA A 65 0.81 14.57 -14.25
CA ALA A 65 2.01 13.89 -13.82
C ALA A 65 3.23 14.73 -14.28
N PRO A 66 4.25 14.94 -13.43
CA PRO A 66 5.47 15.63 -13.86
C PRO A 66 6.07 14.99 -15.13
N ALA A 67 6.91 15.70 -15.88
CA ALA A 67 7.54 15.14 -17.08
C ALA A 67 8.57 14.01 -16.81
N ALA A 68 8.94 13.80 -15.54
CA ALA A 68 9.98 12.86 -15.08
C ALA A 68 9.62 11.35 -15.14
N TRP A 69 8.50 10.99 -15.78
CA TRP A 69 7.82 9.68 -15.69
C TRP A 69 7.69 8.99 -17.06
N GLN A 70 8.41 9.49 -18.07
CA GLN A 70 8.35 9.00 -19.46
C GLN A 70 8.96 7.60 -19.67
N ALA A 71 9.49 6.97 -18.63
CA ALA A 71 10.11 5.63 -18.68
C ALA A 71 9.28 4.55 -17.96
N ASP A 72 8.06 4.87 -17.51
CA ASP A 72 7.25 3.94 -16.73
C ASP A 72 6.79 2.74 -17.60
N GLN A 73 6.99 1.53 -17.08
CA GLN A 73 6.50 0.32 -17.72
C GLN A 73 5.00 0.18 -17.51
N GLN A 74 4.26 0.15 -18.61
CA GLN A 74 2.84 -0.14 -18.59
C GLN A 74 2.61 -1.62 -18.27
N ILE A 75 1.71 -1.87 -17.32
CA ILE A 75 1.26 -3.21 -16.95
C ILE A 75 -0.26 -3.26 -16.96
N VAL A 76 -0.81 -4.36 -17.47
CA VAL A 76 -2.25 -4.62 -17.50
C VAL A 76 -2.54 -5.79 -16.59
N GLN A 77 -3.37 -5.56 -15.58
CA GLN A 77 -3.77 -6.58 -14.62
C GLN A 77 -5.25 -6.85 -14.81
N THR A 78 -5.64 -8.13 -14.84
CA THR A 78 -7.05 -8.53 -14.87
C THR A 78 -7.33 -9.41 -13.68
N PHE A 79 -8.32 -9.01 -12.88
CA PHE A 79 -8.71 -9.69 -11.66
C PHE A 79 -10.10 -10.28 -11.84
N THR A 80 -10.28 -11.53 -11.42
CA THR A 80 -11.60 -12.16 -11.30
C THR A 80 -11.81 -12.54 -9.85
N LEU A 81 -12.88 -12.03 -9.26
CA LEU A 81 -13.17 -12.22 -7.85
C LEU A 81 -13.80 -13.60 -7.63
N VAL A 82 -13.15 -14.43 -6.83
CA VAL A 82 -13.64 -15.80 -6.52
C VAL A 82 -14.63 -15.83 -5.36
N ARG A 83 -14.72 -14.75 -4.60
CA ARG A 83 -15.61 -14.57 -3.45
C ARG A 83 -15.97 -13.10 -3.31
N ASP A 84 -17.05 -12.80 -2.58
CA ASP A 84 -17.40 -11.44 -2.22
C ASP A 84 -16.24 -10.78 -1.45
N GLN A 85 -15.95 -9.53 -1.79
CA GLN A 85 -14.87 -8.73 -1.21
C GLN A 85 -15.42 -7.37 -0.75
N PRO A 86 -14.71 -6.68 0.16
CA PRO A 86 -14.96 -5.27 0.45
C PRO A 86 -14.90 -4.42 -0.82
N ASN A 87 -15.28 -3.15 -0.69
CA ASN A 87 -15.40 -2.21 -1.80
C ASN A 87 -14.04 -1.66 -2.30
N LEU A 88 -12.96 -2.42 -2.21
CA LEU A 88 -11.59 -2.01 -2.52
C LEU A 88 -11.10 -2.63 -3.83
N ILE A 89 -10.63 -1.79 -4.75
CA ILE A 89 -10.04 -2.20 -6.03
C ILE A 89 -8.54 -2.41 -5.87
N PHE A 90 -8.06 -3.60 -6.23
CA PHE A 90 -6.63 -3.87 -6.30
C PHE A 90 -6.05 -3.40 -7.64
N ALA A 91 -4.89 -2.76 -7.57
CA ALA A 91 -4.12 -2.31 -8.72
C ALA A 91 -2.64 -2.33 -8.37
N ALA A 92 -1.78 -2.48 -9.37
CA ALA A 92 -0.37 -2.17 -9.22
C ALA A 92 -0.16 -0.66 -9.09
N TYR A 93 1.06 -0.29 -8.71
CA TYR A 93 1.45 1.08 -8.51
C TYR A 93 1.03 1.98 -9.68
N ARG A 94 0.45 3.15 -9.35
CA ARG A 94 -0.08 4.15 -10.29
C ARG A 94 -1.06 3.59 -11.31
N PRO A 95 -2.27 3.23 -10.88
CA PRO A 95 -3.36 2.96 -11.80
C PRO A 95 -3.71 4.22 -12.60
N ALA A 96 -3.93 4.05 -13.90
CA ALA A 96 -4.31 5.10 -14.83
C ALA A 96 -5.67 4.86 -15.47
N GLU A 97 -5.99 3.61 -15.81
CA GLU A 97 -7.29 3.25 -16.40
C GLU A 97 -7.88 2.03 -15.68
N ILE A 98 -9.20 2.04 -15.49
CA ILE A 98 -9.92 0.93 -14.85
C ILE A 98 -11.10 0.53 -15.74
N PHE A 99 -11.20 -0.76 -15.98
CA PHE A 99 -12.25 -1.41 -16.76
C PHE A 99 -13.15 -2.17 -15.79
N ILE A 100 -14.23 -1.52 -15.33
CA ILE A 100 -15.16 -2.07 -14.35
C ILE A 100 -16.58 -1.58 -14.62
N ALA A 101 -17.59 -2.37 -14.26
CA ALA A 101 -19.00 -2.03 -14.39
C ALA A 101 -19.50 -1.14 -13.23
N THR A 102 -18.83 -0.01 -12.98
CA THR A 102 -19.30 1.06 -12.06
C THR A 102 -19.04 2.42 -12.67
N GLU A 103 -19.87 3.40 -12.33
CA GLU A 103 -19.73 4.79 -12.78
C GLU A 103 -19.10 5.71 -11.73
N ARG A 104 -18.85 5.18 -10.53
CA ARG A 104 -18.29 5.95 -9.41
C ARG A 104 -17.11 5.24 -8.81
N LEU A 105 -16.04 6.01 -8.61
CA LEU A 105 -14.89 5.64 -7.80
C LEU A 105 -14.66 6.72 -6.74
N SER A 106 -13.97 6.34 -5.68
CA SER A 106 -13.47 7.26 -4.67
C SER A 106 -12.08 6.82 -4.24
N LEU A 107 -11.29 7.74 -3.69
CA LEU A 107 -10.06 7.41 -2.99
C LEU A 107 -10.32 7.48 -1.49
N ASP A 108 -9.85 6.48 -0.75
CA ASP A 108 -9.71 6.63 0.68
C ASP A 108 -8.45 7.43 1.02
N SER A 109 -8.28 7.71 2.32
CA SER A 109 -7.14 8.48 2.79
C SER A 109 -5.81 7.87 2.34
N GLY A 110 -5.70 6.54 2.24
CA GLY A 110 -4.49 5.79 1.90
C GLY A 110 -4.21 5.66 0.40
N ASP A 111 -4.92 6.41 -0.44
CA ASP A 111 -4.91 6.29 -1.90
C ASP A 111 -5.52 4.97 -2.41
N GLY A 112 -6.28 4.26 -1.57
CA GLY A 112 -7.02 3.06 -1.95
C GLY A 112 -8.22 3.41 -2.82
N ILE A 113 -8.37 2.74 -3.97
CA ILE A 113 -9.48 2.97 -4.88
C ILE A 113 -10.70 2.20 -4.42
N ARG A 114 -11.81 2.90 -4.22
CA ARG A 114 -13.06 2.32 -3.73
C ARG A 114 -14.20 2.48 -4.70
N VAL A 115 -15.04 1.46 -4.75
CA VAL A 115 -16.36 1.48 -5.39
C VAL A 115 -17.45 1.76 -4.34
N PRO A 116 -18.66 2.21 -4.73
CA PRO A 116 -19.72 2.53 -3.77
C PRO A 116 -20.21 1.31 -2.97
N GLU A 117 -20.19 0.13 -3.58
CA GLU A 117 -20.71 -1.11 -3.00
C GLU A 117 -19.63 -2.20 -2.93
N GLY A 118 -19.86 -3.24 -2.14
CA GLY A 118 -18.95 -4.39 -2.08
C GLY A 118 -18.80 -5.09 -3.43
N LEU A 119 -17.62 -5.64 -3.69
CA LEU A 119 -17.33 -6.34 -4.94
C LEU A 119 -17.85 -7.79 -4.87
N LYS A 120 -18.67 -8.18 -5.84
CA LYS A 120 -19.31 -9.51 -5.87
C LYS A 120 -18.43 -10.58 -6.49
N ALA A 121 -18.57 -11.82 -6.00
CA ALA A 121 -17.99 -12.98 -6.66
C ALA A 121 -18.41 -13.06 -8.14
N GLY A 122 -17.48 -13.45 -9.00
CA GLY A 122 -17.66 -13.50 -10.45
C GLY A 122 -17.42 -12.18 -11.18
N LEU A 123 -17.32 -11.05 -10.48
CA LEU A 123 -16.93 -9.78 -11.10
C LEU A 123 -15.48 -9.87 -11.61
N THR A 124 -15.30 -9.48 -12.87
CA THR A 124 -13.98 -9.29 -13.49
C THR A 124 -13.76 -7.81 -13.76
N TYR A 125 -12.59 -7.31 -13.39
CA TYR A 125 -12.16 -5.96 -13.75
C TYR A 125 -10.70 -5.98 -14.21
N SER A 126 -10.33 -5.02 -15.05
CA SER A 126 -8.95 -4.83 -15.48
C SER A 126 -8.45 -3.45 -15.08
N VAL A 127 -7.16 -3.33 -14.80
CA VAL A 127 -6.49 -2.08 -14.47
C VAL A 127 -5.24 -1.95 -15.32
N VAL A 128 -5.08 -0.77 -15.93
CA VAL A 128 -3.82 -0.35 -16.55
C VAL A 128 -3.08 0.49 -15.52
N SER A 129 -1.88 0.05 -15.16
CA SER A 129 -1.02 0.71 -14.18
C SER A 129 0.35 1.00 -14.78
N TYR A 130 1.05 1.95 -14.17
CA TYR A 130 2.40 2.37 -14.56
C TYR A 130 3.39 2.08 -13.45
N ARG A 131 4.32 1.16 -13.70
CA ARG A 131 5.41 0.87 -12.78
C ARG A 131 6.61 1.74 -13.13
N PRO A 132 7.07 2.62 -12.23
CA PRO A 132 8.27 3.40 -12.47
C PRO A 132 9.49 2.49 -12.54
N ASP A 133 10.47 2.94 -13.30
CA ASP A 133 11.79 2.33 -13.30
C ASP A 133 12.56 2.79 -12.05
N PHE A 134 12.92 1.84 -11.20
CA PHE A 134 13.61 2.04 -9.93
C PHE A 134 15.11 1.80 -10.10
N ASP A 135 15.74 2.53 -11.02
CA ASP A 135 17.19 2.48 -11.20
C ASP A 135 17.89 2.92 -9.89
N ALA A 136 18.69 2.00 -9.32
CA ALA A 136 19.30 2.21 -8.01
C ALA A 136 20.26 3.42 -8.02
N ASP A 137 21.03 3.60 -9.10
CA ASP A 137 21.95 4.74 -9.20
C ASP A 137 21.18 6.05 -9.23
N ARG A 138 20.11 6.16 -10.01
CA ARG A 138 19.23 7.34 -9.98
C ARG A 138 18.69 7.62 -8.57
N LEU A 139 18.25 6.59 -7.85
CA LEU A 139 17.68 6.74 -6.51
C LEU A 139 18.71 7.22 -5.48
N ARG A 140 19.97 6.77 -5.57
CA ARG A 140 21.08 7.23 -4.71
C ARG A 140 21.39 8.71 -4.87
N HIS A 141 21.17 9.27 -6.06
CA HIS A 141 21.43 10.68 -6.36
C HIS A 141 20.24 11.60 -6.07
N LEU A 142 19.11 11.06 -5.59
CA LEU A 142 17.98 11.91 -5.17
C LEU A 142 18.31 12.64 -3.86
N PRO A 143 17.91 13.91 -3.72
CA PRO A 143 18.18 14.66 -2.50
C PRO A 143 17.48 14.05 -1.29
N ALA A 144 18.23 13.86 -0.21
CA ALA A 144 17.68 13.49 1.09
C ALA A 144 17.03 14.71 1.75
N GLY A 145 15.76 14.95 1.44
CA GLY A 145 14.95 16.01 2.05
C GLY A 145 15.40 17.45 1.72
N PRO A 146 14.80 18.47 2.39
CA PRO A 146 13.70 18.34 3.34
C PRO A 146 12.41 17.88 2.64
N TYR A 147 11.75 16.87 3.20
CA TYR A 147 10.48 16.38 2.67
C TYR A 147 9.38 17.45 2.85
N PRO A 148 8.39 17.53 1.93
CA PRO A 148 7.27 18.46 2.06
C PRO A 148 6.53 18.30 3.41
N PRO A 149 6.01 19.39 4.02
CA PRO A 149 5.31 19.31 5.31
C PRO A 149 4.21 18.26 5.36
N ALA A 150 3.35 18.19 4.34
CA ALA A 150 2.27 17.20 4.26
C ALA A 150 2.77 15.74 4.27
N ILE A 151 3.96 15.47 3.72
CA ILE A 151 4.58 14.14 3.76
C ILE A 151 5.11 13.85 5.16
N ARG A 152 5.77 14.83 5.78
CA ARG A 152 6.35 14.68 7.12
C ARG A 152 5.27 14.46 8.18
N GLU A 153 4.26 15.31 8.19
CA GLU A 153 3.15 15.26 9.14
C GLU A 153 2.43 13.91 9.09
N ARG A 154 2.35 13.30 7.91
CA ARG A 154 1.64 12.05 7.69
C ARG A 154 2.48 10.79 7.88
N TYR A 155 3.75 10.82 7.49
CA TYR A 155 4.55 9.62 7.29
C TYR A 155 5.81 9.54 8.18
N LEU A 156 5.97 10.45 9.15
CA LEU A 156 7.02 10.38 10.16
C LEU A 156 6.51 10.11 11.58
N GLN A 157 5.19 10.04 11.77
CA GLN A 157 4.62 9.82 13.10
C GLN A 157 5.04 8.46 13.67
N LEU A 158 5.49 8.49 14.92
CA LEU A 158 5.81 7.32 15.74
C LEU A 158 5.28 7.55 17.15
N PRO A 159 4.72 6.53 17.81
CA PRO A 159 4.42 6.60 19.23
C PRO A 159 5.69 6.85 20.06
N ASP A 160 5.55 7.51 21.21
CA ASP A 160 6.65 7.69 22.17
C ASP A 160 7.08 6.36 22.82
N THR A 161 6.33 5.28 22.61
CA THR A 161 6.62 3.93 23.11
C THR A 161 7.69 3.20 22.30
N ILE A 162 8.09 3.70 21.13
CA ILE A 162 9.14 3.05 20.33
C ILE A 162 10.46 3.06 21.11
N SER A 163 10.98 1.86 21.36
CA SER A 163 12.12 1.66 22.25
C SER A 163 13.41 2.28 21.74
N GLN A 164 14.29 2.61 22.69
CA GLN A 164 15.60 3.18 22.36
C GLN A 164 16.47 2.18 21.58
N ARG A 165 16.35 0.87 21.85
CA ARG A 165 17.14 -0.16 21.16
C ARG A 165 16.75 -0.30 19.68
N VAL A 166 15.47 -0.13 19.33
CA VAL A 166 15.02 -0.07 17.92
C VAL A 166 15.65 1.13 17.21
N ARG A 167 15.63 2.31 17.83
CA ARG A 167 16.20 3.54 17.24
C ARG A 167 17.72 3.42 17.06
N GLN A 168 18.42 2.87 18.05
CA GLN A 168 19.86 2.66 17.99
C GLN A 168 20.24 1.65 16.91
N LEU A 169 19.51 0.53 16.81
CA LEU A 169 19.74 -0.45 15.75
C LEU A 169 19.60 0.19 14.36
N ALA A 170 18.52 0.95 14.14
CA ALA A 170 18.33 1.67 12.88
C ALA A 170 19.49 2.65 12.57
N GLN A 171 19.97 3.38 13.58
CA GLN A 171 21.10 4.30 13.43
C GLN A 171 22.41 3.56 13.10
N THR A 172 22.72 2.48 13.82
CA THR A 172 23.94 1.69 13.58
C THR A 172 23.96 1.07 12.19
N LEU A 173 22.84 0.50 11.74
CA LEU A 173 22.74 -0.11 10.41
C LEU A 173 22.88 0.92 9.27
N THR A 174 22.59 2.19 9.55
CA THR A 174 22.56 3.24 8.52
C THR A 174 23.70 4.25 8.62
N GLU A 175 24.55 4.16 9.65
CA GLU A 175 25.73 5.01 9.85
C GLU A 175 26.66 5.06 8.62
N PRO A 176 26.94 3.94 7.91
CA PRO A 176 27.87 3.95 6.78
C PRO A 176 27.33 4.62 5.51
N HIS A 177 26.06 5.01 5.48
CA HIS A 177 25.35 5.44 4.28
C HIS A 177 24.92 6.91 4.36
N ASP A 178 25.18 7.68 3.32
CA ASP A 178 24.81 9.10 3.28
C ASP A 178 23.46 9.38 2.58
N ASN A 179 23.01 8.47 1.71
CA ASN A 179 21.78 8.64 0.92
C ASN A 179 20.63 7.79 1.45
N THR A 180 19.39 8.26 1.25
CA THR A 180 18.17 7.59 1.73
C THR A 180 18.02 6.18 1.17
N PHE A 181 18.40 5.95 -0.09
CA PHE A 181 18.23 4.66 -0.76
C PHE A 181 19.05 3.57 -0.06
N ASP A 182 20.37 3.77 0.07
CA ASP A 182 21.26 2.78 0.69
C ASP A 182 20.94 2.59 2.18
N LYS A 183 20.43 3.62 2.88
CA LYS A 183 19.94 3.46 4.27
C LYS A 183 18.75 2.49 4.35
N VAL A 184 17.75 2.68 3.50
CA VAL A 184 16.56 1.80 3.48
C VAL A 184 16.92 0.40 2.99
N ASP A 185 17.84 0.30 2.02
CA ASP A 185 18.35 -0.98 1.52
C ASP A 185 19.07 -1.76 2.64
N ALA A 186 19.96 -1.11 3.41
CA ALA A 186 20.65 -1.73 4.54
C ALA A 186 19.68 -2.23 5.64
N LEU A 187 18.66 -1.45 5.98
CA LEU A 187 17.61 -1.89 6.91
C LEU A 187 16.83 -3.10 6.36
N THR A 188 16.52 -3.07 5.06
CA THR A 188 15.77 -4.14 4.40
C THR A 188 16.59 -5.42 4.34
N GLU A 189 17.86 -5.32 3.93
CA GLU A 189 18.79 -6.45 3.88
C GLU A 189 18.95 -7.07 5.27
N TYR A 190 19.23 -6.28 6.30
CA TYR A 190 19.35 -6.75 7.67
C TYR A 190 18.12 -7.54 8.12
N LEU A 191 16.91 -7.01 7.88
CA LEU A 191 15.68 -7.70 8.24
C LEU A 191 15.54 -9.05 7.52
N LEU A 192 15.88 -9.11 6.23
CA LEU A 192 15.74 -10.31 5.41
C LEU A 192 16.81 -11.37 5.69
N THR A 193 17.97 -10.99 6.20
CA THR A 193 19.09 -11.90 6.47
C THR A 193 19.11 -12.42 7.91
N GLU A 194 18.76 -11.57 8.88
CA GLU A 194 18.91 -11.91 10.31
C GLU A 194 17.72 -12.66 10.90
N TYR A 195 16.53 -12.48 10.34
CA TYR A 195 15.30 -13.03 10.89
C TYR A 195 14.72 -14.08 9.92
N PRO A 196 14.41 -15.31 10.38
CA PRO A 196 13.72 -16.31 9.60
C PRO A 196 12.22 -16.03 9.52
N TYR A 197 11.66 -16.33 8.35
CA TYR A 197 10.23 -16.23 8.12
C TYR A 197 9.52 -17.43 8.75
N ASN A 198 8.60 -17.19 9.68
CA ASN A 198 7.83 -18.22 10.37
C ASN A 198 6.34 -17.83 10.33
N LEU A 199 5.50 -18.70 9.74
CA LEU A 199 4.04 -18.52 9.66
C LEU A 199 3.31 -18.70 10.99
N PHE A 200 4.00 -19.26 11.99
CA PHE A 200 3.51 -19.50 13.33
C PHE A 200 4.51 -18.96 14.36
N PRO A 201 4.78 -17.64 14.36
CA PRO A 201 5.70 -17.05 15.32
C PRO A 201 5.08 -17.13 16.73
N PRO A 202 5.90 -16.95 17.79
CA PRO A 202 5.42 -16.87 19.16
C PRO A 202 4.29 -15.86 19.32
N ALA A 203 3.39 -16.12 20.27
CA ALA A 203 2.32 -15.18 20.58
C ALA A 203 2.91 -13.92 21.21
N HIS A 204 2.58 -12.76 20.64
CA HIS A 204 3.06 -11.47 21.13
C HIS A 204 2.61 -11.22 22.58
N PRO A 205 3.52 -10.89 23.52
CA PRO A 205 3.15 -10.62 24.90
C PRO A 205 2.24 -9.39 25.04
N PRO A 206 1.19 -9.44 25.88
CA PRO A 206 0.31 -8.30 26.09
C PRO A 206 1.07 -7.06 26.59
N GLY A 207 0.89 -5.93 25.91
CA GLY A 207 1.50 -4.65 26.28
C GLY A 207 2.98 -4.50 25.91
N ALA A 208 3.61 -5.52 25.33
CA ALA A 208 4.96 -5.39 24.78
C ALA A 208 4.93 -4.58 23.47
N GLU A 209 6.03 -3.87 23.17
CA GLU A 209 6.16 -3.14 21.90
C GLU A 209 6.48 -4.14 20.78
N VAL A 210 5.74 -4.06 19.68
CA VAL A 210 5.70 -5.09 18.62
C VAL A 210 7.02 -5.18 17.88
N VAL A 211 7.59 -4.04 17.48
CA VAL A 211 8.84 -4.02 16.69
C VAL A 211 10.02 -4.49 17.54
N ASP A 212 10.08 -4.01 18.76
CA ASP A 212 11.08 -4.37 19.75
C ASP A 212 11.05 -5.88 20.10
N THR A 213 9.86 -6.45 20.33
CA THR A 213 9.71 -7.88 20.60
C THR A 213 10.16 -8.71 19.39
N PHE A 214 9.74 -8.34 18.19
CA PHE A 214 10.18 -9.02 16.97
C PHE A 214 11.71 -8.97 16.78
N LEU A 215 12.32 -7.79 16.89
CA LEU A 215 13.74 -7.59 16.58
C LEU A 215 14.69 -8.22 17.59
N PHE A 216 14.28 -8.34 18.86
CA PHE A 216 15.20 -8.68 19.95
C PHE A 216 14.79 -9.91 20.76
N GLU A 217 13.50 -10.24 20.84
CA GLU A 217 12.99 -11.35 21.65
C GLU A 217 12.61 -12.54 20.78
N ASP A 218 11.60 -12.40 19.91
CA ASP A 218 11.10 -13.48 19.06
C ASP A 218 12.12 -13.86 17.99
N ARG A 219 12.70 -12.83 17.36
CA ARG A 219 13.68 -12.95 16.27
C ARG A 219 13.20 -13.82 15.09
N GLU A 220 11.90 -13.91 14.87
CA GLU A 220 11.25 -14.56 13.73
C GLU A 220 9.85 -13.98 13.52
N GLY A 221 9.28 -14.07 12.32
CA GLY A 221 7.97 -13.46 12.07
C GLY A 221 7.38 -13.70 10.69
N ILE A 222 6.23 -13.08 10.44
CA ILE A 222 5.56 -13.03 9.13
C ILE A 222 5.76 -11.65 8.48
N CYS A 223 5.28 -11.49 7.25
CA CYS A 223 5.44 -10.25 6.48
C CYS A 223 5.07 -8.97 7.25
N GLU A 224 4.06 -9.04 8.11
CA GLU A 224 3.59 -7.91 8.93
C GLU A 224 4.67 -7.39 9.90
N GLN A 225 5.41 -8.27 10.59
CA GLN A 225 6.48 -7.83 11.51
C GLN A 225 7.63 -7.18 10.74
N TYR A 226 8.03 -7.76 9.60
CA TYR A 226 9.13 -7.24 8.78
C TYR A 226 8.81 -5.84 8.25
N VAL A 227 7.63 -5.67 7.62
CA VAL A 227 7.26 -4.37 7.04
C VAL A 227 7.04 -3.32 8.14
N THR A 228 6.49 -3.73 9.29
CA THR A 228 6.28 -2.82 10.42
C THR A 228 7.62 -2.36 11.01
N ALA A 229 8.56 -3.30 11.22
CA ALA A 229 9.90 -2.98 11.69
C ALA A 229 10.64 -2.05 10.73
N LEU A 230 10.59 -2.32 9.42
CA LEU A 230 11.21 -1.46 8.41
C LEU A 230 10.65 -0.03 8.45
N VAL A 231 9.32 0.11 8.48
CA VAL A 231 8.65 1.42 8.54
C VAL A 231 9.02 2.16 9.83
N VAL A 232 9.02 1.49 10.98
CA VAL A 232 9.36 2.12 12.27
C VAL A 232 10.83 2.55 12.30
N MET A 233 11.75 1.68 11.87
CA MET A 233 13.18 2.01 11.80
C MET A 233 13.42 3.18 10.85
N ALA A 234 12.85 3.17 9.64
CA ALA A 234 12.97 4.27 8.68
C ALA A 234 12.44 5.60 9.24
N ARG A 235 11.23 5.60 9.82
CA ARG A 235 10.64 6.79 10.44
C ARG A 235 11.48 7.32 11.60
N SER A 236 12.12 6.44 12.37
CA SER A 236 12.98 6.84 13.48
C SER A 236 14.24 7.59 13.02
N LEU A 237 14.65 7.38 11.77
CA LEU A 237 15.74 8.08 11.10
C LEU A 237 15.28 9.34 10.35
N GLY A 238 14.00 9.71 10.44
CA GLY A 238 13.44 10.85 9.71
C GLY A 238 13.14 10.56 8.24
N ILE A 239 13.08 9.29 7.84
CA ILE A 239 12.72 8.85 6.48
C ILE A 239 11.20 8.56 6.44
N PRO A 240 10.41 9.32 5.66
CA PRO A 240 8.97 9.09 5.55
C PRO A 240 8.69 7.71 4.96
N ALA A 241 7.89 6.91 5.66
CA ALA A 241 7.54 5.56 5.24
C ALA A 241 6.07 5.25 5.55
N ARG A 242 5.46 4.33 4.82
CA ARG A 242 4.11 3.82 5.08
C ARG A 242 4.05 2.32 4.80
N LEU A 243 3.18 1.63 5.54
CA LEU A 243 2.83 0.24 5.26
C LEU A 243 1.89 0.21 4.06
N VAL A 244 2.15 -0.70 3.14
CA VAL A 244 1.27 -1.00 2.00
C VAL A 244 0.94 -2.48 2.06
N SER A 245 -0.35 -2.80 1.98
CA SER A 245 -0.84 -4.17 1.90
C SER A 245 -1.41 -4.45 0.51
N GLY A 246 -1.27 -5.70 0.08
CA GLY A 246 -1.69 -6.15 -1.24
C GLY A 246 -1.29 -7.60 -1.46
N TYR A 247 -1.33 -8.03 -2.71
CA TYR A 247 -0.87 -9.35 -3.12
C TYR A 247 0.51 -9.23 -3.76
N GLY A 248 1.45 -10.07 -3.32
CA GLY A 248 2.70 -10.30 -4.04
C GLY A 248 2.45 -11.20 -5.25
N ALA A 249 3.17 -10.97 -6.34
CA ALA A 249 3.24 -11.85 -7.50
C ALA A 249 4.63 -12.51 -7.57
#